data_AF-A0A7G1HTC5-F1
#
_entry.id   AF-A0A7G1HTC5-F1
#
_cell.length_a   1.000
_cell.length_b   1.000
_cell.length_c   1.000
_cell.angle_alpha   90.00
_cell.angle_beta   90.00
_cell.angle_gamma   90.00
#
_symmetry.space_group_name_H-M   'P 1'
#
loop_
_entity.id
_entity.type
_entity.pdbx_description
1 polymer ?
#
loop_
_entity_poly.entity_id
_entity_poly.type
_entity_poly.pdbx_seq_one_letter_code
_entity_poly.pdbx_strand_id
1 'polypeptide(L)'
;MKHTLEEKRDIVRQIKRGRPLSSLCKTLHLDRHMVRNWLLRYEKYRDQGLRIRTPKYHFNTQEKERIIWEHTKKRISLNLPSREGPGVCDARAKLP
;
A
#
# COMPACT_ATOMS: atom_id res chain seq x y z
N MET A 1 -9.85 -10.08 12.39
CA MET A 1 -10.61 -9.22 13.33
C MET A 1 -11.41 -8.19 12.54
N LYS A 2 -12.59 -7.77 13.04
CA LYS A 2 -13.41 -6.73 12.41
C LYS A 2 -13.12 -5.40 13.10
N HIS A 3 -12.54 -4.43 12.39
CA HIS A 3 -12.34 -3.08 12.93
C HIS A 3 -13.66 -2.31 12.94
N THR A 4 -13.97 -1.70 14.07
CA THR A 4 -15.18 -0.88 14.23
C THR A 4 -15.04 0.43 13.46
N LEU A 5 -16.17 1.11 13.19
CA LEU A 5 -16.14 2.41 12.52
C LEU A 5 -15.39 3.46 13.36
N GLU A 6 -15.54 3.42 14.68
CA GLU A 6 -14.91 4.35 15.60
C GLU A 6 -13.40 4.19 15.63
N GLU A 7 -12.91 2.94 15.70
CA GLU A 7 -11.48 2.65 15.60
C GLU A 7 -10.89 3.21 14.30
N LYS A 8 -11.53 2.94 13.16
CA LYS A 8 -11.08 3.44 11.85
C LYS A 8 -11.01 4.96 11.82
N ARG A 9 -12.05 5.63 12.34
CA ARG A 9 -12.10 7.10 12.42
C ARG A 9 -10.97 7.64 13.28
N ASP A 10 -10.72 7.03 14.43
CA ASP A 10 -9.67 7.48 15.34
C ASP A 10 -8.28 7.34 14.71
N ILE A 11 -8.02 6.20 14.05
CA ILE A 11 -6.80 5.95 13.28
C ILE A 11 -6.59 7.02 12.21
N VAL A 12 -7.62 7.33 11.42
CA VAL A 12 -7.56 8.37 10.39
C VAL A 12 -7.29 9.75 11.03
N ARG A 13 -7.96 10.09 12.13
CA ARG A 13 -7.72 11.37 12.84
C ARG A 13 -6.27 11.49 13.32
N GLN A 14 -5.72 10.44 13.93
CA GLN A 14 -4.33 10.43 14.40
C GLN A 14 -3.36 10.68 13.25
N ILE A 15 -3.57 10.05 12.10
CA ILE A 15 -2.74 10.26 10.91
C ILE A 15 -2.87 11.70 10.40
N LYS A 16 -4.08 12.25 10.33
CA LYS A 16 -4.29 13.66 9.90
C LYS A 16 -3.71 14.68 10.88
N ARG A 17 -3.57 14.33 12.15
CA ARG A 17 -2.86 15.13 13.17
C ARG A 17 -1.33 15.07 13.04
N GLY A 18 -0.81 14.33 12.06
CA GLY A 18 0.63 14.22 11.78
C GLY A 18 1.28 12.95 12.34
N ARG A 19 0.51 12.02 12.94
CA ARG A 19 1.09 10.76 13.42
C ARG A 19 1.51 9.90 12.22
N PRO A 20 2.76 9.42 12.15
CA PRO A 20 3.23 8.65 11.01
C PRO A 20 2.54 7.27 10.96
N LEU A 21 2.00 6.94 9.77
CA LEU A 21 1.32 5.68 9.48
C LEU A 21 2.13 4.46 9.94
N SER A 22 3.44 4.45 9.68
CA SER A 22 4.32 3.32 10.00
C SER A 22 4.41 3.05 11.51
N SER A 23 4.45 4.11 12.34
CA SER A 23 4.47 3.97 13.80
C SER A 23 3.12 3.45 14.30
N LEU A 24 2.03 4.04 13.81
CA LEU A 24 0.67 3.66 14.20
C LEU A 24 0.36 2.20 13.84
N CYS A 25 0.73 1.76 12.64
CA CYS A 25 0.57 0.38 12.20
C CYS A 25 1.35 -0.61 13.08
N LYS A 26 2.57 -0.26 13.51
CA LYS A 26 3.37 -1.09 14.43
C LYS A 26 2.72 -1.19 15.81
N THR A 27 2.29 -0.07 16.38
CA THR A 27 1.69 -0.04 17.73
C THR A 27 0.34 -0.76 17.78
N LEU A 28 -0.47 -0.63 16.74
CA LEU A 28 -1.82 -1.21 16.70
C LEU A 28 -1.88 -2.57 15.99
N HIS A 29 -0.73 -3.12 15.57
CA HIS A 29 -0.62 -4.36 14.78
C HIS A 29 -1.55 -4.36 13.55
N LEU A 30 -1.60 -3.23 12.84
CA LEU A 30 -2.46 -3.04 11.67
C LEU A 30 -1.68 -3.22 10.38
N ASP A 31 -2.33 -3.85 9.41
CA ASP A 31 -1.81 -3.92 8.04
C ASP A 31 -1.75 -2.51 7.40
N ARG A 32 -0.60 -2.17 6.83
CA ARG A 32 -0.34 -0.85 6.26
C ARG A 32 -1.19 -0.58 5.01
N HIS A 33 -1.46 -1.60 4.19
CA HIS A 33 -2.29 -1.46 2.99
C HIS A 33 -3.75 -1.25 3.36
N MET A 34 -4.24 -1.94 4.38
CA MET A 34 -5.58 -1.76 4.93
C MET A 34 -5.81 -0.33 5.41
N VAL A 35 -4.89 0.22 6.21
CA VAL A 35 -5.01 1.60 6.72
C VAL A 35 -4.91 2.64 5.58
N ARG A 36 -4.05 2.42 4.58
CA ARG A 36 -4.02 3.25 3.36
C ARG A 36 -5.37 3.26 2.65
N ASN A 37 -6.02 2.10 2.52
CA ASN A 37 -7.31 2.01 1.86
C ASN A 37 -8.41 2.77 2.62
N TRP A 38 -8.35 2.79 3.96
CA TRP A 38 -9.24 3.63 4.78
C TRP A 38 -9.00 5.12 4.55
N LEU A 39 -7.75 5.57 4.47
CA LEU A 39 -7.42 6.98 4.19
C LEU A 39 -7.99 7.42 2.83
N LEU A 40 -7.72 6.66 1.76
CA LEU A 40 -8.21 6.97 0.41
C LEU A 40 -9.74 7.06 0.37
N ARG A 41 -10.44 6.14 1.04
CA ARG A 41 -11.90 6.15 1.13
C ARG A 41 -12.42 7.32 1.96
N TYR A 42 -11.73 7.67 3.04
CA TYR A 42 -12.09 8.79 3.89
C TYR A 42 -11.90 10.14 3.18
N GLU A 43 -10.87 10.27 2.33
CA GLU A 43 -10.69 11.46 1.51
C GLU A 43 -11.82 11.62 0.49
N LYS A 44 -12.21 10.53 -0.18
CA LYS A 44 -13.23 10.54 -1.23
C LYS A 44 -14.67 10.62 -0.71
N TYR A 45 -14.98 9.90 0.37
CA TYR A 45 -16.36 9.70 0.86
C TYR A 45 -16.55 10.05 2.33
N ARG A 46 -15.55 10.67 2.98
CA ARG A 46 -15.55 10.97 4.42
C ARG A 46 -15.85 9.71 5.24
N ASP A 47 -16.64 9.86 6.29
CA ASP A 47 -17.03 8.76 7.18
C ASP A 47 -17.80 7.64 6.49
N GLN A 48 -18.54 7.95 5.42
CA GLN A 48 -19.25 6.93 4.66
C GLN A 48 -18.27 5.95 4.03
N GLY A 49 -17.10 6.42 3.60
CA GLY A 49 -16.03 5.58 3.05
C GLY A 49 -15.48 4.54 4.03
N LEU A 50 -15.53 4.81 5.33
CA LEU A 50 -15.05 3.91 6.39
C LEU A 50 -16.07 2.81 6.75
N ARG A 51 -17.35 3.06 6.47
CA ARG A 51 -18.45 2.09 6.62
C ARG A 51 -18.43 1.04 5.51
N ILE A 52 -17.95 1.39 4.32
CA ILE A 52 -17.86 0.48 3.19
C ILE A 52 -16.87 -0.64 3.53
N ARG A 53 -17.38 -1.87 3.68
CA ARG A 53 -16.50 -3.05 3.76
C ARG A 53 -15.78 -3.17 2.43
N THR A 54 -14.48 -3.43 2.46
CA THR A 54 -13.77 -3.86 1.25
C THR A 54 -14.42 -5.16 0.81
N PRO A 55 -15.06 -5.22 -0.37
CA PRO A 55 -15.40 -6.52 -0.93
C PRO A 55 -14.08 -7.29 -1.04
N LYS A 56 -14.10 -8.59 -0.71
CA LYS A 56 -13.00 -9.48 -1.08
C LYS A 56 -13.04 -9.60 -2.61
N TYR A 57 -12.49 -8.61 -3.29
CA TYR A 57 -12.44 -8.59 -4.74
C TYR A 57 -11.38 -9.58 -5.16
N HIS A 58 -11.81 -10.72 -5.67
CA HIS A 58 -10.94 -11.69 -6.30
C HIS A 58 -10.82 -11.29 -7.76
N PHE A 59 -9.71 -10.65 -8.11
CA PHE A 59 -9.39 -10.43 -9.52
C PHE A 59 -9.30 -11.78 -10.21
N ASN A 60 -10.16 -12.00 -11.21
CA ASN A 60 -10.02 -13.15 -12.09
C ASN A 60 -8.77 -12.96 -12.98
N THR A 61 -8.28 -14.05 -13.58
CA THR A 61 -7.05 -14.03 -14.38
C THR A 61 -7.12 -13.03 -15.53
N GLN A 62 -8.24 -12.97 -16.27
CA GLN A 62 -8.42 -12.03 -17.39
C GLN A 62 -8.38 -10.56 -16.95
N GLU A 63 -8.87 -10.27 -15.75
CA GLU A 63 -8.91 -8.90 -15.24
C GLU A 63 -7.51 -8.42 -14.83
N LYS A 64 -6.69 -9.33 -14.27
CA LYS A 64 -5.26 -9.07 -14.03
C LYS A 64 -4.54 -8.83 -15.34
N GLU A 65 -4.76 -9.68 -16.35
CA GLU A 65 -4.16 -9.54 -17.68
C GLU A 65 -4.53 -8.22 -18.35
N ARG A 66 -5.80 -7.81 -18.24
CA ARG A 66 -6.28 -6.52 -18.77
C ARG A 66 -5.64 -5.33 -18.07
N ILE A 67 -5.50 -5.38 -16.74
CA ILE A 67 -4.83 -4.33 -15.97
C ILE A 67 -3.34 -4.23 -16.36
N ILE A 68 -2.65 -5.38 -16.49
CA ILE A 68 -1.25 -5.43 -16.95
C ILE A 68 -1.13 -4.88 -18.37
N TRP A 69 -2.00 -5.30 -19.29
CA TRP A 69 -2.02 -4.81 -20.66
C TRP A 69 -2.22 -3.30 -20.74
N GLU A 70 -3.21 -2.76 -20.03
CA GLU A 70 -3.45 -1.31 -19.97
C GLU A 70 -2.27 -0.55 -19.37
N HIS A 71 -1.64 -1.10 -18.33
CA HIS A 71 -0.44 -0.53 -17.72
C HIS A 71 0.74 -0.47 -18.70
N THR A 72 0.93 -1.55 -19.47
CA THR A 72 1.98 -1.65 -20.49
C THR A 72 1.75 -0.67 -21.65
N LYS A 73 0.48 -0.45 -22.02
CA LYS A 73 0.07 0.45 -23.10
C LYS A 73 0.12 1.94 -22.72
N LYS A 74 -0.16 2.30 -21.46
CA LYS A 74 -0.26 3.70 -21.01
C LYS A 74 1.03 4.30 -20.43
N ARG A 75 2.15 3.55 -20.36
CA ARG A 75 3.47 3.99 -19.83
C ARG A 75 3.37 4.81 -18.52
N ILE A 76 2.42 4.50 -17.64
CA ILE A 76 2.45 5.04 -16.28
C ILE A 76 3.49 4.19 -15.54
N SER A 77 4.54 4.82 -15.03
CA SER A 77 5.59 4.09 -14.31
C SER A 77 5.03 3.63 -12.96
N LEU A 78 4.87 2.32 -12.78
CA LEU A 78 4.78 1.71 -11.45
C LEU A 78 6.10 2.03 -10.77
N ASN A 79 6.10 2.98 -9.83
CA ASN A 79 7.26 3.27 -8.99
C ASN A 79 7.55 2.02 -8.15
N LEU A 80 8.38 1.13 -8.72
CA LEU A 80 9.09 0.09 -8.01
C LEU A 80 10.06 0.82 -7.08
N PRO A 81 10.04 0.62 -5.75
CA PRO A 81 11.09 1.16 -4.91
C PRO A 81 12.39 0.51 -5.37
N SER A 82 13.26 1.31 -5.97
CA SER A 82 14.62 0.95 -6.32
C SER A 82 15.25 0.24 -5.12
N ARG A 83 15.53 -1.06 -5.28
CA ARG A 83 16.42 -1.76 -4.36
C ARG A 83 17.78 -1.11 -4.51
N GLU A 84 18.20 -0.40 -3.48
CA GLU A 84 19.55 0.09 -3.35
C GLU A 84 20.54 -1.08 -3.33
N GLY A 85 21.46 -1.04 -4.30
CA GLY A 85 22.85 -1.52 -4.24
C GLY A 85 23.13 -3.01 -4.08
N PRO A 86 23.90 -3.64 -5.00
CA PRO A 86 24.95 -4.54 -4.60
C PRO A 86 26.21 -3.72 -4.27
N GLY A 87 26.54 -3.65 -2.99
CA GLY A 87 27.88 -3.32 -2.57
C GLY A 87 28.82 -4.52 -2.79
N VAL A 88 30.05 -4.19 -3.20
CA VAL A 88 31.32 -4.91 -3.05
C VAL A 88 31.48 -6.20 -3.90
N CYS A 89 32.61 -6.51 -4.56
CA CYS A 89 33.99 -6.04 -4.49
C CYS A 89 34.70 -6.12 -5.86
N ASP A 90 35.76 -5.32 -5.97
CA ASP A 90 36.81 -5.26 -6.98
C ASP A 90 37.21 -6.54 -7.73
N ALA A 91 37.48 -6.32 -9.02
CA ALA A 91 38.28 -7.18 -9.87
C ALA A 91 39.71 -7.27 -9.36
N ARG A 92 40.23 -8.50 -9.20
CA ARG A 92 41.66 -8.72 -9.35
C ARG A 92 41.94 -10.07 -10.00
N ALA A 93 42.44 -9.98 -11.22
CA ALA A 93 42.95 -11.08 -12.02
C ALA A 93 44.07 -11.84 -11.29
N LYS A 94 44.06 -13.17 -11.43
CA LYS A 94 45.24 -13.98 -11.80
C LYS A 94 44.85 -15.42 -12.10
N LEU A 95 44.96 -15.78 -13.38
CA LEU A 95 45.44 -17.09 -13.83
C LEU A 95 46.84 -17.33 -13.23
N PRO A 96 47.21 -18.56 -12.91
CA PRO A 96 47.52 -19.59 -13.90
C PRO A 96 46.64 -20.86 -13.81
#